data_AF-A0A968WVQ3-F1
#
_entry.id   AF-A0A968WVQ3-F1
#
_cell.length_a   1.000
_cell.length_b   1.000
_cell.length_c   1.000
_cell.angle_alpha   90.00
_cell.angle_beta   90.00
_cell.angle_gamma   90.00
#
_symmetry.space_group_name_H-M   'P 1'
#
loop_
_entity.id
_entity.type
_entity.pdbx_description
1 polymer ?
#
loop_
_entity_poly.entity_id
_entity_poly.type
_entity_poly.pdbx_seq_one_letter_code
_entity_poly.pdbx_strand_id
1 'polypeptide(L)'
;MNAALETLMLAFSADDGISLPKRALFIGAEPHEALKSCPEITGWQPLKPLAVKWEHAGFSRSEDLPTGKWPAVMILPGKSRDETLAWFAIARERLEPGGK
;
A
#
# COMPACT_ATOMS: atom_id res chain seq x y z
N MET A 1 4.16 -14.61 -8.05
CA MET A 1 5.12 -13.55 -7.66
C MET A 1 4.78 -12.31 -8.47
N ASN A 2 4.50 -11.19 -7.82
CA ASN A 2 4.05 -9.95 -8.47
C ASN A 2 5.24 -8.98 -8.59
N ALA A 3 5.77 -8.79 -9.80
CA ALA A 3 6.99 -8.01 -10.01
C ALA A 3 6.88 -6.54 -9.56
N ALA A 4 5.69 -5.94 -9.66
CA ALA A 4 5.46 -4.58 -9.20
C ALA A 4 5.54 -4.48 -7.67
N LEU A 5 5.01 -5.49 -6.97
CA LEU A 5 5.09 -5.59 -5.52
C LEU A 5 6.54 -5.77 -5.06
N GLU A 6 7.29 -6.68 -5.68
CA GLU A 6 8.72 -6.87 -5.39
C GLU A 6 9.50 -5.55 -5.58
N THR A 7 9.24 -4.85 -6.69
CA THR A 7 9.88 -3.56 -7.00
C THR A 7 9.56 -2.50 -5.94
N LEU A 8 8.30 -2.43 -5.48
CA LEU A 8 7.91 -1.53 -4.39
C LEU A 8 8.66 -1.87 -3.10
N MET A 9 8.84 -3.16 -2.80
CA MET A 9 9.54 -3.61 -1.58
C MET A 9 11.03 -3.28 -1.61
N LEU A 10 11.66 -3.25 -2.79
CA LEU A 10 13.06 -2.80 -2.93
C LEU A 10 13.29 -1.38 -2.41
N ALA A 11 12.28 -0.50 -2.49
CA ALA A 11 12.38 0.86 -1.97
C ALA A 11 12.60 0.90 -0.45
N PHE A 12 12.22 -0.15 0.28
CA PHE A 12 12.37 -0.24 1.73
C PHE A 12 13.56 -1.10 2.18
N SER A 13 14.14 -1.90 1.29
CA SER A 13 15.23 -2.84 1.61
C SER A 13 16.60 -2.40 1.11
N ALA A 14 16.70 -1.35 0.29
CA ALA A 14 17.97 -0.80 -0.17
C ALA A 14 18.74 -0.10 0.96
N ASP A 15 20.07 -0.08 0.89
CA ASP A 15 20.94 0.55 1.91
C ASP A 15 20.65 2.06 2.10
N ASP A 16 20.29 2.75 1.02
CA ASP A 16 19.80 4.14 1.01
C ASP A 16 18.26 4.22 0.83
N GLY A 17 17.56 3.16 1.23
CA GLY A 17 16.12 2.99 1.07
C GLY A 17 15.30 3.90 2.00
N ILE A 18 13.99 3.96 1.72
CA ILE A 18 13.03 4.62 2.60
C ILE A 18 12.84 3.74 3.84
N SER A 19 13.00 4.31 5.03
CA SER A 19 12.67 3.61 6.27
C SER A 19 11.20 3.18 6.27
N LEU A 20 10.92 1.95 6.71
CA LEU A 20 9.54 1.51 6.85
C LEU A 20 8.74 2.48 7.75
N PRO A 21 7.60 3.00 7.26
CA PRO A 21 6.78 3.91 8.04
C PRO A 21 6.16 3.18 9.23
N LYS A 22 5.96 3.90 10.34
CA LYS A 22 5.22 3.37 11.50
C LYS A 22 3.77 3.05 11.16
N ARG A 23 3.18 3.86 10.28
CA ARG A 23 1.78 3.79 9.85
C ARG A 23 1.69 4.04 8.34
N ALA A 24 1.00 3.17 7.61
CA ALA A 24 0.89 3.30 6.16
C ALA A 24 -0.48 2.87 5.62
N LEU A 25 -0.92 3.58 4.59
CA LEU A 25 -2.02 3.13 3.73
C LEU A 25 -1.42 2.40 2.53
N PHE A 26 -1.95 1.22 2.20
CA PHE A 26 -1.58 0.50 0.99
C PHE A 26 -2.78 0.39 0.04
N ILE A 27 -2.73 1.10 -1.08
CA ILE A 27 -3.75 1.10 -2.14
C ILE A 27 -3.43 0.01 -3.16
N GLY A 28 -4.43 -0.78 -3.53
CA GLY A 28 -4.22 -1.97 -4.36
C GLY A 28 -3.50 -3.07 -3.57
N ALA A 29 -3.73 -3.15 -2.26
CA ALA A 29 -2.95 -3.98 -1.36
C ALA A 29 -2.90 -5.46 -1.78
N GLU A 30 -1.69 -6.01 -1.77
CA GLU A 30 -1.39 -7.43 -1.92
C GLU A 30 -0.39 -7.85 -0.83
N PRO A 31 -0.52 -9.06 -0.26
CA PRO A 31 0.30 -9.47 0.87
C PRO A 31 1.76 -9.70 0.46
N HIS A 32 2.69 -9.27 1.32
CA HIS A 32 4.13 -9.51 1.17
C HIS A 32 4.80 -9.66 2.53
N GLU A 33 5.80 -10.55 2.64
CA GLU A 33 6.48 -10.85 3.91
C GLU A 33 7.15 -9.60 4.53
N ALA A 34 7.77 -8.75 3.71
CA ALA A 34 8.41 -7.51 4.19
C ALA A 34 7.44 -6.54 4.88
N LEU A 35 6.13 -6.62 4.59
CA LEU A 35 5.12 -5.76 5.22
C LEU A 35 4.84 -6.13 6.67
N LYS A 36 5.22 -7.33 7.12
CA LYS A 36 5.10 -7.74 8.54
C LYS A 36 5.96 -6.88 9.48
N SER A 37 7.00 -6.24 8.94
CA SER A 37 7.85 -5.30 9.65
C SER A 37 7.24 -3.89 9.75
N CYS A 38 6.09 -3.63 9.10
CA CYS A 38 5.35 -2.36 9.21
C CYS A 38 4.33 -2.47 10.36
N PRO A 39 4.47 -1.70 11.45
CA PRO A 39 3.65 -1.86 12.65
C PRO A 39 2.15 -1.62 12.42
N GLU A 40 1.79 -0.59 11.65
CA GLU A 40 0.40 -0.19 11.42
C GLU A 40 0.11 -0.01 9.93
N ILE A 41 0.07 -1.12 9.19
CA ILE A 41 -0.34 -1.10 7.79
C ILE A 41 -1.84 -1.35 7.63
N THR A 42 -2.50 -0.48 6.88
CA THR A 42 -3.90 -0.65 6.48
C THR A 42 -3.98 -0.82 4.97
N GLY A 43 -4.52 -1.95 4.52
CA GLY A 43 -4.74 -2.22 3.10
C GLY A 43 -6.12 -1.78 2.64
N TRP A 44 -6.19 -1.16 1.46
CA TRP A 44 -7.42 -0.97 0.70
C TRP A 44 -7.28 -1.68 -0.66
N GLN A 45 -8.21 -2.61 -0.92
CA GLN A 45 -8.19 -3.47 -2.10
C GLN A 45 -9.62 -3.72 -2.57
N PRO A 46 -10.06 -3.09 -3.68
CA PRO A 46 -11.43 -3.23 -4.18
C PRO A 46 -11.71 -4.61 -4.80
N LEU A 47 -10.68 -5.33 -5.26
CA LEU A 47 -10.85 -6.65 -5.86
C LEU A 47 -10.98 -7.73 -4.77
N LYS A 48 -12.20 -8.23 -4.54
CA LYS A 48 -12.53 -9.19 -3.46
C LYS A 48 -11.55 -10.37 -3.33
N PRO A 49 -11.14 -11.09 -4.39
CA PRO A 49 -10.15 -12.15 -4.25
C PRO A 49 -8.80 -11.71 -3.66
N LEU A 50 -8.34 -10.49 -3.95
CA LEU A 50 -7.09 -9.96 -3.41
C LEU A 50 -7.27 -9.42 -1.99
N ALA A 51 -8.43 -8.81 -1.69
CA ALA A 51 -8.79 -8.38 -0.35
C ALA A 51 -8.79 -9.57 0.64
N VAL A 52 -9.37 -10.70 0.24
CA VAL A 52 -9.38 -11.92 1.07
C VAL A 52 -7.96 -12.46 1.29
N LYS A 53 -7.10 -12.42 0.26
CA LYS A 53 -5.68 -12.83 0.41
C LYS A 53 -4.93 -11.93 1.39
N TRP A 54 -5.20 -10.63 1.38
CA TRP A 54 -4.62 -9.67 2.31
C TRP A 54 -5.03 -9.95 3.76
N GLU A 55 -6.33 -10.18 4.00
CA GLU A 55 -6.85 -10.53 5.32
C GLU A 55 -6.31 -11.87 5.82
N HIS A 56 -6.25 -12.89 4.95
CA HIS A 56 -5.69 -14.20 5.30
C HIS A 56 -4.20 -14.15 5.64
N ALA A 57 -3.47 -13.15 5.14
CA ALA A 57 -2.08 -12.91 5.52
C ALA A 57 -1.93 -12.21 6.88
N GLY A 58 -3.04 -11.87 7.54
CA GLY A 58 -3.08 -11.28 8.88
C GLY A 58 -2.98 -9.75 8.90
N PHE A 59 -3.12 -9.08 7.76
CA PHE A 59 -3.04 -7.62 7.67
C PHE A 59 -4.42 -6.96 7.85
N SER A 60 -4.43 -5.76 8.45
CA SER A 60 -5.64 -4.95 8.60
C SER A 60 -6.16 -4.48 7.24
N ARG A 61 -7.45 -4.70 6.97
CA ARG A 61 -8.13 -4.22 5.76
C ARG A 61 -9.15 -3.14 6.10
N SER A 62 -9.30 -2.17 5.22
CA SER A 62 -10.47 -1.29 5.16
C SER A 62 -11.38 -1.69 4.00
N GLU A 63 -12.68 -1.82 4.28
CA GLU A 63 -13.69 -2.14 3.25
C GLU A 63 -13.93 -0.95 2.32
N ASP A 64 -14.12 0.22 2.92
CA ASP A 64 -14.18 1.50 2.23
C ASP A 64 -12.80 2.12 2.08
N LEU A 65 -12.67 3.10 1.19
CA LEU A 65 -11.43 3.86 1.06
C LEU A 65 -11.18 4.64 2.37
N PRO A 66 -10.07 4.38 3.10
CA PRO A 66 -9.80 5.05 4.37
C PRO A 66 -9.78 6.57 4.24
N THR A 67 -10.50 7.24 5.14
CA THR A 67 -10.48 8.70 5.27
C THR A 67 -9.28 9.16 6.10
N GLY A 68 -8.95 10.45 6.01
CA GLY A 68 -7.86 11.06 6.78
C GLY A 68 -6.55 11.11 6.02
N LYS A 69 -5.49 11.45 6.75
CA LYS A 69 -4.13 11.62 6.22
C LYS A 69 -3.19 10.57 6.80
N TRP A 70 -2.20 10.17 6.01
CA TRP A 70 -1.22 9.14 6.32
C TRP A 70 0.21 9.66 6.10
N PRO A 71 1.18 9.26 6.95
CA PRO A 71 2.57 9.67 6.79
C PRO A 71 3.27 8.93 5.64
N ALA A 72 2.70 7.80 5.20
CA ALA A 72 3.11 7.09 4.01
C ALA A 72 1.91 6.48 3.28
N VAL A 73 1.91 6.57 1.94
CA VAL A 73 0.92 5.88 1.10
C VAL A 73 1.63 5.07 0.03
N MET A 74 1.50 3.75 0.11
CA MET A 74 1.97 2.83 -0.91
C MET A 74 0.87 2.58 -1.94
N ILE A 75 1.27 2.40 -3.20
CA ILE A 75 0.37 2.07 -4.29
C ILE A 75 0.98 0.92 -5.07
N LEU A 76 0.22 -0.16 -5.20
CA LEU A 76 0.50 -1.16 -6.23
C LEU A 76 -0.28 -0.72 -7.46
N PRO A 77 0.35 -0.39 -8.61
CA PRO A 77 -0.37 0.09 -9.79
C PRO A 77 -1.42 -0.91 -10.28
N GLY A 78 -2.52 -0.36 -10.79
CA GLY A 78 -3.62 -1.13 -11.35
C GLY A 78 -3.28 -1.78 -12.68
N LYS A 79 -4.23 -2.53 -13.25
CA LYS A 79 -4.06 -3.19 -14.55
C LYS A 79 -4.11 -2.22 -15.72
N SER A 80 -4.68 -1.04 -15.51
CA SER A 80 -4.79 0.01 -16.53
C SER A 80 -4.12 1.31 -16.08
N ARG A 81 -3.78 2.14 -17.06
CA ARG A 81 -3.27 3.49 -16.83
C ARG A 81 -4.26 4.34 -16.03
N ASP A 82 -5.55 4.29 -16.39
CA ASP A 82 -6.58 5.13 -15.77
C ASP A 82 -6.80 4.74 -14.31
N GLU A 83 -6.83 3.43 -14.01
CA GLU A 83 -6.90 2.93 -12.64
C GLU A 83 -5.68 3.37 -11.83
N THR A 84 -4.48 3.25 -12.41
CA THR A 84 -3.24 3.70 -11.77
C THR A 84 -3.28 5.20 -11.46
N LEU A 85 -3.70 6.03 -12.43
CA LEU A 85 -3.82 7.48 -12.23
C LEU A 85 -4.85 7.83 -11.15
N ALA A 86 -6.00 7.14 -11.12
CA ALA A 86 -7.00 7.31 -10.09
C ALA A 86 -6.43 6.97 -8.70
N TRP A 87 -5.68 5.88 -8.59
CA TRP A 87 -5.03 5.48 -7.33
C TRP A 87 -3.96 6.47 -6.88
N PHE A 88 -3.15 7.01 -7.80
CA PHE A 88 -2.21 8.09 -7.48
C PHE A 88 -2.90 9.36 -6.99
N ALA A 89 -4.04 9.74 -7.60
CA ALA A 89 -4.81 10.89 -7.15
C ALA A 89 -5.33 10.69 -5.71
N ILE A 90 -5.88 9.51 -5.43
CA ILE A 90 -6.33 9.11 -4.09
C ILE A 90 -5.17 9.16 -3.11
N ALA A 91 -4.03 8.56 -3.45
CA ALA A 91 -2.86 8.53 -2.58
C ALA A 91 -2.39 9.94 -2.22
N ARG A 92 -2.31 10.83 -3.20
CA ARG A 92 -1.94 12.24 -2.99
C ARG A 92 -2.93 12.94 -2.06
N GLU A 93 -4.22 12.66 -2.19
CA GLU A 93 -5.25 13.20 -1.30
C GLU A 93 -5.17 12.62 0.12
N ARG A 94 -4.67 11.40 0.29
CA ARG A 94 -4.49 10.73 1.59
C ARG A 94 -3.12 10.96 2.22
N LEU A 95 -2.18 11.56 1.51
CA LEU A 95 -0.85 11.84 2.03
C LEU A 95 -0.83 13.09 2.94
N GLU A 96 -0.16 12.98 4.09
CA GLU A 96 0.18 14.10 4.97
C GLU A 96 1.24 15.02 4.31
N PRO A 97 1.29 16.32 4.66
CA PRO A 97 2.38 17.18 4.23
C PRO A 97 3.75 16.60 4.62
N GLY A 98 4.64 16.43 3.64
CA GLY A 98 5.97 15.83 3.85
C GLY A 98 5.98 14.30 3.95
N GLY A 99 4.83 13.64 3.80
CA GLY A 99 4.73 12.19 3.74
C GLY A 99 5.43 11.58 2.53
N LYS A 100 5.56 10.24 2.56
CA LYS A 100 6.22 9.45 1.51
C LYS A 100 5.24 8.67 0.65
#